data_AF-I0WQH8-F1
#
_entry.id   AF-I0WQH8-F1
#
_cell.length_a   1.000
_cell.length_b   1.000
_cell.length_c   1.000
_cell.angle_alpha   90.00
_cell.angle_beta   90.00
_cell.angle_gamma   90.00
#
_symmetry.space_group_name_H-M   'P 1'
#
loop_
_entity.id
_entity.type
_entity.pdbx_description
1 polymer ?
#
loop_
_entity_poly.entity_id
_entity_poly.type
_entity_poly.pdbx_seq_one_letter_code
_entity_poly.pdbx_strand_id
1 'polypeptide(L)'
;MTGPATDTEMREFARMLGQVFATDRRVPGEAREFDRELWSTLAELGLTRLTGPESEGGSDAGWTESAYLLAAAGAVDLPIAENDLLAGWLLGRSGCPTATSGPAVVRTAAVLDADGTARHVPWARSADALVAVWEADVTWRVAEFARSDVEVTEAANLASMPRDHVRVDVSAQQGTPVPADVVTEFLRRGALARALAMAGTM
;
A
#
# COMPACT_ATOMS: atom_id res chain seq x y z
N MET A 1 -4.29 1.33 22.12
CA MET A 1 -4.68 -0.09 22.16
C MET A 1 -6.18 -0.14 22.35
N THR A 2 -6.91 0.12 21.27
CA THR A 2 -8.37 0.11 21.23
C THR A 2 -8.81 -1.35 21.34
N GLY A 3 -9.81 -1.66 22.18
CA GLY A 3 -10.36 -3.02 22.28
C GLY A 3 -10.91 -3.47 20.93
N PRO A 4 -11.12 -4.79 20.71
CA PRO A 4 -11.71 -5.26 19.46
C PRO A 4 -13.06 -4.58 19.24
N ALA A 5 -13.29 -4.07 18.02
CA ALA A 5 -14.56 -3.48 17.64
C ALA A 5 -15.72 -4.46 17.92
N THR A 6 -16.83 -3.92 18.41
CA THR A 6 -18.04 -4.69 18.65
C THR A 6 -18.62 -5.20 17.32
N ASP A 7 -19.38 -6.28 17.38
CA ASP A 7 -20.06 -6.87 16.21
C ASP A 7 -21.00 -5.87 15.50
N THR A 8 -21.55 -4.89 16.23
CA THR A 8 -22.34 -3.80 15.67
C THR A 8 -21.47 -2.79 14.92
N GLU A 9 -20.37 -2.32 15.51
CA GLU A 9 -19.43 -1.40 14.86
C GLU A 9 -18.88 -1.99 13.56
N MET A 10 -18.53 -3.29 13.57
CA MET A 10 -18.03 -3.96 12.37
C MET A 10 -19.08 -4.09 11.27
N ARG A 11 -20.35 -4.33 11.62
CA ARG A 11 -21.46 -4.32 10.64
C ARG A 11 -21.67 -2.94 10.03
N GLU A 12 -21.58 -1.89 10.85
CA GLU A 12 -21.72 -0.51 10.37
C GLU A 12 -20.57 -0.12 9.45
N PHE A 13 -19.34 -0.50 9.82
CA PHE A 13 -18.16 -0.31 8.98
C PHE A 13 -18.30 -1.03 7.64
N ALA A 14 -18.67 -2.31 7.65
CA ALA A 14 -18.91 -3.08 6.42
C ALA A 14 -19.98 -2.44 5.51
N ARG A 15 -21.07 -1.93 6.11
CA ARG A 15 -22.13 -1.23 5.38
C ARG A 15 -21.62 0.07 4.76
N MET A 16 -20.83 0.84 5.49
CA MET A 16 -20.20 2.08 5.00
C MET A 16 -19.28 1.77 3.81
N LEU A 17 -18.41 0.76 3.92
CA LEU A 17 -17.55 0.35 2.82
C LEU A 17 -18.36 -0.06 1.58
N GLY A 18 -19.44 -0.82 1.76
CA GLY A 18 -20.35 -1.19 0.68
C GLY A 18 -20.97 0.03 -0.02
N GLN A 19 -21.27 1.10 0.70
CA GLN A 19 -21.78 2.34 0.11
C GLN A 19 -20.71 3.12 -0.66
N VAL A 20 -19.50 3.21 -0.11
CA VAL A 20 -18.37 3.91 -0.74
C VAL A 20 -18.00 3.25 -2.06
N PHE A 21 -17.88 1.92 -2.08
CA PHE A 21 -17.48 1.18 -3.27
C PHE A 21 -18.64 0.88 -4.25
N ALA A 22 -19.91 1.06 -3.86
CA ALA A 22 -21.06 0.85 -4.75
C ALA A 22 -21.13 1.83 -5.94
N THR A 23 -20.41 2.96 -5.86
CA THR A 23 -20.39 3.97 -6.94
C THR A 23 -19.50 3.53 -8.11
N ASP A 24 -18.62 2.55 -7.89
CA ASP A 24 -17.75 2.01 -8.93
C ASP A 24 -18.52 1.08 -9.87
N ARG A 25 -18.91 1.62 -11.04
CA ARG A 25 -19.63 0.90 -12.10
C ARG A 25 -18.67 0.49 -13.22
N ARG A 26 -17.71 -0.39 -12.94
CA ARG A 26 -16.76 -0.85 -13.97
C ARG A 26 -17.36 -1.91 -14.90
N VAL A 27 -16.98 -1.80 -16.18
CA VAL A 27 -17.34 -2.74 -17.24
C VAL A 27 -16.20 -3.74 -17.42
N PRO A 28 -16.46 -5.06 -17.47
CA PRO A 28 -15.42 -6.05 -17.72
C PRO A 28 -14.69 -5.80 -19.06
N GLY A 29 -13.35 -5.78 -19.04
CA GLY A 29 -12.51 -5.77 -20.25
C GLY A 29 -11.84 -4.45 -20.61
N GLU A 30 -12.10 -3.35 -19.89
CA GLU A 30 -11.38 -2.08 -20.08
C GLU A 30 -10.02 -2.08 -19.34
N ALA A 31 -9.08 -1.28 -19.87
CA ALA A 31 -7.81 -1.05 -19.23
C ALA A 31 -8.05 -0.43 -17.85
N ARG A 32 -7.40 -1.00 -16.84
CA ARG A 32 -7.60 -0.60 -15.46
C ARG A 32 -6.81 0.66 -15.16
N GLU A 33 -7.46 1.79 -15.31
CA GLU A 33 -6.92 3.08 -14.88
C GLU A 33 -7.14 3.27 -13.38
N PHE A 34 -6.16 3.90 -12.74
CA PHE A 34 -6.22 4.20 -11.31
C PHE A 34 -7.20 5.36 -11.07
N ASP A 35 -8.26 5.10 -10.30
CA ASP A 35 -9.30 6.08 -9.98
C ASP A 35 -8.82 7.06 -8.89
N ARG A 36 -8.29 8.22 -9.33
CA ARG A 36 -7.84 9.31 -8.44
C ARG A 36 -8.98 9.97 -7.66
N GLU A 37 -10.21 9.98 -8.19
CA GLU A 37 -11.35 10.60 -7.52
C GLU A 37 -11.79 9.73 -6.34
N LEU A 38 -12.01 8.43 -6.58
CA LEU A 38 -12.30 7.46 -5.53
C LEU A 38 -11.18 7.44 -4.48
N TRP A 39 -9.91 7.46 -4.90
CA TRP A 39 -8.79 7.52 -3.95
C TRP A 39 -8.84 8.76 -3.05
N SER A 40 -9.21 9.92 -3.61
CA SER A 40 -9.35 11.16 -2.83
C SER A 40 -10.49 11.05 -1.81
N THR A 41 -11.63 10.48 -2.20
CA THR A 41 -12.73 10.19 -1.27
C THR A 41 -12.29 9.24 -0.15
N LEU A 42 -11.56 8.16 -0.49
CA LEU A 42 -11.04 7.23 0.53
C LEU A 42 -10.06 7.93 1.48
N ALA A 43 -9.24 8.86 0.98
CA ALA A 43 -8.32 9.63 1.79
C ALA A 43 -9.04 10.56 2.77
N GLU A 44 -10.11 11.24 2.34
CA GLU A 44 -10.96 12.07 3.20
C GLU A 44 -11.65 11.25 4.30
N LEU A 45 -11.96 9.99 4.02
CA LEU A 45 -12.53 9.03 4.98
C LEU A 45 -11.48 8.33 5.85
N GLY A 46 -10.18 8.61 5.66
CA GLY A 46 -9.08 7.95 6.37
C GLY A 46 -8.81 6.50 5.94
N LEU A 47 -9.47 6.02 4.89
CA LEU A 47 -9.38 4.63 4.42
C LEU A 47 -8.09 4.32 3.66
N THR A 48 -7.37 5.33 3.16
CA THR A 48 -6.05 5.14 2.53
C THR A 48 -4.93 4.95 3.56
N ARG A 49 -5.16 5.31 4.83
CA ARG A 49 -4.20 5.23 5.95
C ARG A 49 -4.81 4.62 7.21
N LEU A 50 -5.75 3.69 7.04
CA LEU A 50 -6.62 3.16 8.11
C LEU A 50 -5.87 2.72 9.38
N THR A 51 -4.73 2.06 9.23
CA THR A 51 -3.90 1.56 10.35
C THR A 51 -2.88 2.58 10.87
N GLY A 52 -2.73 3.71 10.18
CA GLY A 52 -1.90 4.83 10.62
C GLY A 52 -2.53 5.61 11.77
N PRO A 53 -1.75 6.47 12.44
CA PRO A 53 -2.24 7.31 13.53
C PRO A 53 -3.22 8.37 13.02
N GLU A 54 -4.20 8.75 13.85
CA GLU A 54 -5.16 9.82 13.52
C GLU A 54 -4.46 11.14 13.16
N SER A 55 -3.32 11.45 13.80
CA SER A 55 -2.52 12.65 13.52
C SER A 55 -1.96 12.71 12.09
N GLU A 56 -1.94 11.58 11.37
CA GLU A 56 -1.49 11.46 9.99
C GLU A 56 -2.64 11.10 9.03
N GLY A 57 -3.89 11.28 9.47
CA GLY A 57 -5.09 10.99 8.67
C GLY A 57 -5.50 9.51 8.67
N GLY A 58 -5.00 8.71 9.61
CA GLY A 58 -5.45 7.33 9.82
C GLY A 58 -6.53 7.19 10.89
N SER A 59 -6.74 5.97 11.39
CA SER A 59 -7.76 5.67 12.41
C SER A 59 -7.26 4.68 13.49
N ASP A 60 -5.95 4.43 13.55
CA ASP A 60 -5.33 3.48 14.48
C ASP A 60 -5.97 2.07 14.45
N ALA A 61 -6.56 1.69 13.32
CA ALA A 61 -7.31 0.44 13.20
C ALA A 61 -6.40 -0.79 13.10
N GLY A 62 -6.99 -1.97 13.28
CA GLY A 62 -6.28 -3.24 13.26
C GLY A 62 -6.43 -4.03 11.96
N TRP A 63 -5.94 -5.26 12.01
CA TRP A 63 -6.06 -6.22 10.91
C TRP A 63 -7.50 -6.63 10.61
N THR A 64 -8.39 -6.58 11.60
CA THR A 64 -9.81 -6.91 11.41
C THR A 64 -10.47 -5.91 10.46
N GLU A 65 -10.37 -4.62 10.75
CA GLU A 65 -10.91 -3.55 9.92
C GLU A 65 -10.22 -3.54 8.54
N SER A 66 -8.89 -3.76 8.52
CA SER A 66 -8.13 -3.89 7.28
C SER A 66 -8.64 -5.04 6.40
N ALA A 67 -9.01 -6.18 6.98
CA ALA A 67 -9.57 -7.30 6.23
C ALA A 67 -10.92 -6.95 5.58
N TYR A 68 -11.79 -6.24 6.29
CA TYR A 68 -13.06 -5.76 5.73
C TYR A 68 -12.84 -4.75 4.61
N LEU A 69 -11.91 -3.80 4.81
CA LEU A 69 -11.56 -2.83 3.79
C LEU A 69 -10.98 -3.50 2.53
N LEU A 70 -10.03 -4.43 2.69
CA LEU A 70 -9.44 -5.15 1.55
C LEU A 70 -10.45 -6.03 0.83
N ALA A 71 -11.39 -6.66 1.55
CA ALA A 71 -12.45 -7.44 0.93
C ALA A 71 -13.38 -6.55 0.08
N ALA A 72 -13.81 -5.40 0.63
CA ALA A 72 -14.64 -4.45 -0.09
C ALA A 72 -13.90 -3.79 -1.27
N ALA A 73 -12.61 -3.48 -1.08
CA ALA A 73 -11.76 -2.88 -2.10
C ALA A 73 -11.32 -3.86 -3.20
N GLY A 74 -11.47 -5.18 -2.97
CA GLY A 74 -11.13 -6.22 -3.94
C GLY A 74 -11.90 -6.11 -5.25
N ALA A 75 -13.03 -5.39 -5.24
CA ALA A 75 -13.73 -5.02 -6.45
C ALA A 75 -12.98 -3.91 -7.21
N VAL A 76 -12.51 -2.85 -6.55
CA VAL A 76 -12.16 -1.54 -7.14
C VAL A 76 -10.72 -1.37 -7.63
N ASP A 77 -9.87 -2.38 -7.40
CA ASP A 77 -8.46 -2.39 -7.84
C ASP A 77 -7.71 -1.11 -7.42
N LEU A 78 -7.43 -0.95 -6.13
CA LEU A 78 -6.66 0.17 -5.58
C LEU A 78 -5.48 -0.33 -4.72
N PRO A 79 -4.38 0.44 -4.61
CA PRO A 79 -3.18 0.11 -3.82
C PRO A 79 -3.39 0.29 -2.31
N ILE A 80 -4.54 -0.11 -1.77
CA ILE A 80 -4.85 0.09 -0.34
C ILE A 80 -3.89 -0.70 0.55
N ALA A 81 -3.63 -1.96 0.20
CA ALA A 81 -2.68 -2.80 0.92
C ALA A 81 -1.26 -2.24 0.83
N GLU A 82 -0.84 -1.86 -0.38
CA GLU A 82 0.51 -1.36 -0.64
C GLU A 82 0.75 -0.01 0.04
N ASN A 83 -0.23 0.89 0.04
CA ASN A 83 -0.11 2.22 0.61
C ASN A 83 -0.09 2.20 2.14
N ASP A 84 -1.04 1.51 2.78
CA ASP A 84 -1.18 1.56 4.23
C ASP A 84 -0.39 0.46 4.94
N LEU A 85 -0.70 -0.81 4.61
CA LEU A 85 -0.22 -1.97 5.35
C LEU A 85 1.27 -2.26 5.12
N LEU A 86 1.82 -1.76 4.00
CA LEU A 86 3.20 -1.93 3.60
C LEU A 86 3.99 -0.61 3.66
N ALA A 87 3.75 0.32 2.74
CA ALA A 87 4.51 1.56 2.65
C ALA A 87 4.37 2.40 3.93
N GLY A 88 3.14 2.69 4.33
CA GLY A 88 2.83 3.46 5.53
C GLY A 88 3.35 2.81 6.81
N TRP A 89 3.19 1.49 6.95
CA TRP A 89 3.77 0.75 8.06
C TRP A 89 5.31 0.85 8.08
N LEU A 90 5.96 0.65 6.94
CA LEU A 90 7.42 0.66 6.83
C LEU A 90 7.99 2.06 7.13
N LEU A 91 7.35 3.13 6.65
CA LEU A 91 7.68 4.51 6.99
C LEU A 91 7.57 4.77 8.50
N GLY A 92 6.48 4.32 9.13
CA GLY A 92 6.28 4.45 10.57
C GLY A 92 7.30 3.66 11.40
N ARG A 93 7.78 2.53 10.88
CA ARG A 93 8.81 1.69 11.54
C ARG A 93 10.22 2.23 11.37
N SER A 94 10.55 2.77 10.19
CA SER A 94 11.88 3.30 9.91
C SER A 94 12.06 4.72 10.43
N GLY A 95 11.00 5.54 10.44
CA GLY A 95 11.10 6.98 10.66
C GLY A 95 11.85 7.71 9.55
N CYS A 96 11.97 7.10 8.36
CA CYS A 96 12.66 7.74 7.25
C CYS A 96 11.87 8.96 6.74
N PRO A 97 12.54 10.04 6.29
CA PRO A 97 11.87 11.18 5.69
C PRO A 97 11.03 10.77 4.47
N THR A 98 9.89 11.44 4.27
CA THR A 98 9.06 11.26 3.09
C THR A 98 9.46 12.28 2.00
N ALA A 99 9.56 11.82 0.77
CA ALA A 99 9.77 12.63 -0.43
C ALA A 99 8.48 13.36 -0.86
N THR A 100 7.31 12.85 -0.47
CA THR A 100 6.00 13.47 -0.77
C THR A 100 5.08 13.43 0.46
N SER A 101 4.13 14.35 0.56
CA SER A 101 3.23 14.48 1.70
C SER A 101 1.82 14.88 1.29
N GLY A 102 0.85 14.51 2.12
CA GLY A 102 -0.57 14.78 1.91
C GLY A 102 -1.44 13.53 2.07
N PRO A 103 -2.74 13.70 2.36
CA PRO A 103 -3.65 12.60 2.67
C PRO A 103 -3.95 11.70 1.46
N ALA A 104 -3.87 12.25 0.25
CA ALA A 104 -4.16 11.55 -0.99
C ALA A 104 -2.90 11.02 -1.72
N VAL A 105 -1.73 11.07 -1.09
CA VAL A 105 -0.51 10.46 -1.66
C VAL A 105 -0.74 8.95 -1.82
N VAL A 106 -0.46 8.45 -3.03
CA VAL A 106 -0.43 7.02 -3.33
C VAL A 106 1.00 6.53 -3.21
N ARG A 107 1.20 5.53 -2.35
CA ARG A 107 2.47 4.83 -2.19
C ARG A 107 2.34 3.39 -2.62
N THR A 108 3.44 2.85 -3.12
CA THR A 108 3.66 1.40 -3.17
C THR A 108 4.94 1.07 -2.42
N ALA A 109 5.20 -0.22 -2.22
CA ALA A 109 6.40 -0.68 -1.54
C ALA A 109 7.03 -1.88 -2.24
N ALA A 110 8.36 -1.98 -2.15
CA ALA A 110 9.10 -3.09 -2.73
C ALA A 110 10.35 -3.43 -1.91
N VAL A 111 10.73 -4.71 -1.92
CA VAL A 111 12.09 -5.12 -1.59
C VAL A 111 12.92 -5.03 -2.87
N LEU A 112 14.04 -4.31 -2.84
CA LEU A 112 14.94 -4.19 -3.98
C LEU A 112 16.04 -5.24 -3.93
N ASP A 113 16.42 -5.72 -5.11
CA ASP A 113 17.68 -6.42 -5.35
C ASP A 113 18.87 -5.44 -5.16
N ALA A 114 20.08 -5.99 -5.01
CA ALA A 114 21.29 -5.20 -4.74
C ALA A 114 21.63 -4.16 -5.83
N ASP A 115 21.09 -4.32 -7.04
CA ASP A 115 21.27 -3.40 -8.16
C ASP A 115 20.19 -2.30 -8.24
N GLY A 116 19.34 -2.20 -7.22
CA GLY A 116 18.27 -1.21 -7.11
C GLY A 116 17.01 -1.56 -7.90
N THR A 117 16.85 -2.82 -8.33
CA THR A 117 15.67 -3.25 -9.11
C THR A 117 14.67 -4.04 -8.27
N ALA A 118 13.40 -4.03 -8.67
CA ALA A 118 12.40 -4.97 -8.16
C ALA A 118 11.40 -5.34 -9.24
N ARG A 119 10.87 -6.56 -9.16
CA ARG A 119 9.90 -7.08 -10.13
C ARG A 119 8.53 -7.30 -9.50
N HIS A 120 7.49 -7.19 -10.32
CA HIS A 120 6.10 -7.42 -9.90
C HIS A 120 5.62 -6.47 -8.80
N VAL A 121 6.10 -5.22 -8.81
CA VAL A 121 5.70 -4.17 -7.88
C VAL A 121 4.28 -3.71 -8.23
N PRO A 122 3.29 -3.90 -7.35
CA PRO A 122 1.94 -3.49 -7.63
C PRO A 122 1.85 -1.97 -7.76
N TRP A 123 1.06 -1.50 -8.73
CA TRP A 123 0.69 -0.08 -8.85
C TRP A 123 1.83 0.93 -9.03
N ALA A 124 3.06 0.50 -9.31
CA ALA A 124 4.21 1.40 -9.37
C ALA A 124 4.07 2.51 -10.43
N ARG A 125 3.41 2.22 -11.56
CA ARG A 125 3.11 3.24 -12.58
C ARG A 125 2.18 4.35 -12.08
N SER A 126 1.31 4.04 -11.13
CA SER A 126 0.26 4.94 -10.63
C SER A 126 0.62 5.59 -9.29
N ALA A 127 1.64 5.10 -8.61
CA ALA A 127 2.09 5.61 -7.32
C ALA A 127 2.83 6.95 -7.44
N ASP A 128 2.64 7.81 -6.46
CA ASP A 128 3.35 9.09 -6.31
C ASP A 128 4.74 8.89 -5.70
N ALA A 129 4.92 7.80 -4.94
CA ALA A 129 6.20 7.41 -4.35
C ALA A 129 6.34 5.89 -4.17
N LEU A 130 7.60 5.44 -4.18
CA LEU A 130 8.00 4.07 -3.85
C LEU A 130 8.71 4.07 -2.50
N VAL A 131 8.17 3.33 -1.52
CA VAL A 131 8.89 3.04 -0.27
C VAL A 131 9.66 1.74 -0.46
N ALA A 132 10.98 1.83 -0.57
CA ALA A 132 11.82 0.70 -0.87
C ALA A 132 12.60 0.24 0.36
N VAL A 133 12.81 -1.08 0.47
CA VAL A 133 13.71 -1.69 1.44
C VAL A 133 14.75 -2.55 0.72
N TRP A 134 16.01 -2.43 1.08
CA TRP A 134 17.09 -3.18 0.44
C TRP A 134 18.21 -3.51 1.43
N GLU A 135 18.97 -4.55 1.14
CA GLU A 135 20.16 -4.91 1.91
C GLU A 135 21.35 -4.08 1.41
N ALA A 136 22.05 -3.43 2.34
CA ALA A 136 23.30 -2.74 2.09
C ALA A 136 24.35 -3.27 3.07
N ASP A 137 25.34 -3.97 2.53
CA ASP A 137 26.37 -4.73 3.26
C ASP A 137 25.76 -5.84 4.14
N VAL A 138 25.47 -5.53 5.40
CA VAL A 138 24.89 -6.44 6.42
C VAL A 138 23.71 -5.79 7.16
N THR A 139 23.23 -4.65 6.68
CA THR A 139 22.12 -3.90 7.29
C THR A 139 21.04 -3.64 6.25
N TRP A 140 19.78 -3.65 6.67
CA TRP A 140 18.67 -3.27 5.80
C TRP A 140 18.44 -1.78 5.87
N ARG A 141 18.10 -1.17 4.73
CA ARG A 141 17.83 0.25 4.59
C ARG A 141 16.46 0.49 4.01
N VAL A 142 15.80 1.55 4.47
CA VAL A 142 14.51 2.01 3.97
C VAL A 142 14.64 3.44 3.47
N ALA A 143 14.04 3.73 2.32
CA ALA A 143 13.87 5.11 1.84
C ALA A 143 12.59 5.23 1.01
N GLU A 144 12.07 6.45 0.94
CA GLU A 144 11.05 6.81 -0.03
C GLU A 144 11.68 7.50 -1.24
N PHE A 145 11.31 7.03 -2.44
CA PHE A 145 11.70 7.60 -3.72
C PHE A 145 10.48 8.30 -4.33
N ALA A 146 10.63 9.55 -4.75
CA ALA A 146 9.59 10.23 -5.52
C ALA A 146 9.41 9.53 -6.87
N ARG A 147 8.19 9.56 -7.44
CA ARG A 147 7.92 8.91 -8.73
C ARG A 147 8.88 9.33 -9.85
N SER A 148 9.39 10.57 -9.85
CA SER A 148 10.38 11.07 -10.82
C SER A 148 11.71 10.32 -10.79
N ASP A 149 12.03 9.70 -9.66
CA ASP A 149 13.32 9.04 -9.41
C ASP A 149 13.21 7.52 -9.59
N VAL A 150 12.04 7.03 -10.04
CA VAL A 150 11.74 5.62 -10.26
C VAL A 150 11.56 5.37 -11.75
N GLU A 151 12.45 4.58 -12.34
CA GLU A 151 12.22 4.01 -13.66
C GLU A 151 11.17 2.90 -13.54
N VAL A 152 10.11 2.94 -14.35
CA VAL A 152 9.03 1.96 -14.33
C VAL A 152 8.89 1.32 -15.69
N THR A 153 9.01 0.00 -15.73
CA THR A 153 8.62 -0.82 -16.88
C THR A 153 7.27 -1.43 -16.59
N GLU A 154 6.28 -1.04 -17.39
CA GLU A 154 4.90 -1.48 -17.23
C GLU A 154 4.73 -2.98 -17.47
N ALA A 155 4.09 -3.66 -16.51
CA ALA A 155 3.69 -5.06 -16.64
C ALA A 155 2.39 -5.32 -15.87
N ALA A 156 1.72 -6.43 -16.18
CA ALA A 156 0.49 -6.82 -15.51
C ALA A 156 0.43 -8.34 -15.25
N ASN A 157 -0.39 -8.75 -14.29
CA ASN A 157 -0.66 -10.18 -14.07
C ASN A 157 -1.81 -10.70 -14.97
N LEU A 158 -2.16 -11.98 -14.84
CA LEU A 158 -3.25 -12.63 -15.60
C LEU A 158 -4.62 -11.98 -15.40
N ALA A 159 -4.81 -11.30 -14.28
CA ALA A 159 -6.02 -10.54 -13.98
C ALA A 159 -5.89 -9.08 -14.44
N SER A 160 -4.94 -8.75 -15.32
CA SER A 160 -4.63 -7.39 -15.79
C SER A 160 -4.39 -6.34 -14.69
N MET A 161 -3.96 -6.78 -13.49
CA MET A 161 -3.52 -5.88 -12.43
C MET A 161 -2.11 -5.38 -12.70
N PRO A 162 -1.81 -4.08 -12.50
CA PRO A 162 -0.46 -3.56 -12.57
C PRO A 162 0.49 -4.36 -11.66
N ARG A 163 1.57 -4.87 -12.26
CA ARG A 163 2.66 -5.63 -11.63
C ARG A 163 3.96 -5.26 -12.31
N ASP A 164 4.27 -3.98 -12.20
CA ASP A 164 5.36 -3.33 -12.92
C ASP A 164 6.73 -3.80 -12.42
N HIS A 165 7.76 -3.49 -13.19
CA HIS A 165 9.15 -3.61 -12.76
C HIS A 165 9.70 -2.22 -12.51
N VAL A 166 10.48 -2.06 -11.44
CA VAL A 166 11.03 -0.76 -11.06
C VAL A 166 12.54 -0.82 -10.96
N ARG A 167 13.18 0.32 -11.19
CA ARG A 167 14.60 0.56 -10.93
C ARG A 167 14.79 1.93 -10.29
N VAL A 168 15.63 1.99 -9.27
CA VAL A 168 16.05 3.23 -8.60
C VAL A 168 17.55 3.23 -8.40
N ASP A 169 18.16 4.41 -8.28
CA ASP A 169 19.56 4.54 -7.89
C ASP A 169 19.70 4.51 -6.36
N VAL A 170 19.98 3.32 -5.81
CA VAL A 170 20.23 3.12 -4.38
C VAL A 170 21.61 3.63 -3.94
N SER A 171 22.55 3.86 -4.86
CA SER A 171 23.90 4.34 -4.52
C SER A 171 23.91 5.81 -4.11
N ALA A 172 22.95 6.58 -4.64
CA ALA A 172 22.71 7.98 -4.28
C ALA A 172 21.93 8.15 -2.98
N GLN A 173 21.41 7.06 -2.38
CA GLN A 173 20.56 7.11 -1.19
C GLN A 173 21.24 6.46 0.02
N GLN A 174 21.35 7.22 1.11
CA GLN A 174 21.86 6.66 2.37
C GLN A 174 20.85 5.71 3.00
N GLY A 175 19.55 6.01 2.90
CA GLY A 175 18.47 5.25 3.55
C GLY A 175 18.54 5.28 5.08
N THR A 176 17.44 4.92 5.73
CA THR A 176 17.37 4.76 7.18
C THR A 176 17.57 3.30 7.54
N PRO A 177 18.54 2.96 8.42
CA PRO A 177 18.80 1.58 8.79
C PRO A 177 17.64 0.99 9.60
N VAL A 178 17.27 -0.25 9.27
CA VAL A 178 16.27 -1.03 10.01
C VAL A 178 16.81 -2.42 10.32
N PRO A 179 16.40 -3.04 11.44
CA PRO A 179 16.78 -4.41 11.75
C PRO A 179 16.06 -5.42 10.83
N ALA A 180 16.64 -6.61 10.66
CA ALA A 180 16.15 -7.64 9.73
C ALA A 180 14.76 -8.20 10.08
N ASP A 181 14.34 -8.09 11.35
CA ASP A 181 12.99 -8.47 11.79
C ASP A 181 11.91 -7.53 11.21
N VAL A 182 12.22 -6.25 10.97
CA VAL A 182 11.31 -5.33 10.26
C VAL A 182 11.07 -5.82 8.83
N VAL A 183 12.09 -6.30 8.14
CA VAL A 183 11.94 -6.83 6.76
C VAL A 183 11.19 -8.16 6.76
N THR A 184 11.46 -9.01 7.75
CA THR A 184 10.71 -10.27 7.92
C THR A 184 9.22 -10.00 8.15
N GLU A 185 8.90 -9.01 8.99
CA GLU A 185 7.52 -8.59 9.25
C GLU A 185 6.89 -7.93 8.01
N PHE A 186 7.62 -7.07 7.29
CA PHE A 186 7.15 -6.49 6.01
C PHE A 186 6.68 -7.57 5.03
N LEU A 187 7.48 -8.63 4.85
CA LEU A 187 7.13 -9.75 3.98
C LEU A 187 5.89 -10.51 4.47
N ARG A 188 5.75 -10.73 5.78
CA ARG A 188 4.57 -11.39 6.38
C ARG A 188 3.31 -10.56 6.21
N ARG A 189 3.40 -9.24 6.39
CA ARG A 189 2.30 -8.30 6.16
C ARG A 189 1.84 -8.32 4.71
N GLY A 190 2.78 -8.34 3.77
CA GLY A 190 2.48 -8.46 2.34
C GLY A 190 1.78 -9.77 2.00
N ALA A 191 2.26 -10.88 2.56
CA ALA A 191 1.62 -12.19 2.40
C ALA A 191 0.20 -12.23 2.97
N LEU A 192 -0.01 -11.68 4.17
CA LEU A 192 -1.33 -11.60 4.80
C LEU A 192 -2.29 -10.70 4.03
N ALA A 193 -1.86 -9.49 3.65
CA ALA A 193 -2.67 -8.57 2.86
C ALA A 193 -3.09 -9.21 1.53
N ARG A 194 -2.18 -9.96 0.87
CA ARG A 194 -2.52 -10.68 -0.36
C ARG A 194 -3.52 -11.81 -0.11
N ALA A 195 -3.36 -12.57 0.97
CA ALA A 195 -4.31 -13.63 1.33
C ALA A 195 -5.72 -13.07 1.60
N LEU A 196 -5.82 -11.95 2.33
CA LEU A 196 -7.08 -11.26 2.61
C LEU A 196 -7.74 -10.74 1.32
N ALA A 197 -6.96 -10.10 0.44
CA ALA A 197 -7.45 -9.61 -0.84
C ALA A 197 -7.96 -10.74 -1.76
N MET A 198 -7.39 -11.95 -1.67
CA MET A 198 -7.90 -13.12 -2.40
C MET A 198 -9.14 -13.75 -1.75
N ALA A 199 -9.26 -13.70 -0.43
CA ALA A 199 -10.39 -14.28 0.29
C ALA A 199 -11.68 -13.46 0.13
N GLY A 200 -11.56 -12.13 -0.03
CA GLY A 200 -12.70 -11.23 -0.16
C GLY A 200 -13.40 -11.22 -1.52
N THR A 201 -12.87 -11.93 -2.53
CA THR A 201 -13.45 -11.98 -3.88
C THR A 201 -14.53 -13.05 -4.05
N MET A 202 -15.24 -13.44 -2.99
CA MET A 202 -16.33 -14.44 -3.02
C MET A 202 -17.70 -13.84 -2.76
#